data_AF-A0A4Q6GLH8-F1
#
_entry.id   AF-A0A4Q6GLH8-F1
#
_cell.length_a   1.000
_cell.length_b   1.000
_cell.length_c   1.000
_cell.angle_alpha   90.00
_cell.angle_beta   90.00
_cell.angle_gamma   90.00
#
_symmetry.space_group_name_H-M   'P 1'
#
loop_
_entity.id
_entity.type
_entity.pdbx_description
1 polymer ?
#
loop_
_entity_poly.entity_id
_entity_poly.type
_entity_poly.pdbx_seq_one_letter_code
_entity_poly.pdbx_strand_id
1 'polypeptide(L)'
;MSHYGKYRGTVIDNLDPQQLGRVQIQVPDAGGMDDPAWALPCLPPGGLPTVPEIGDGVWVEFERGDPGYPIWCGVFWTDPSRVPDALRGADPRSALSLRTSDGAGIAIGPAGIVLDNGKGASVLLSGPAVSINHGALDIT
;
A
#
# COMPACT_ATOMS: atom_id res chain seq x y z
N MET A 1 29.14 -10.34 0.74
CA MET A 1 29.14 -9.55 1.99
C MET A 1 27.75 -9.65 2.58
N SER A 2 27.58 -9.71 3.90
CA SER A 2 26.23 -9.81 4.50
C SER A 2 25.63 -8.42 4.74
N HIS A 3 24.32 -8.27 4.50
CA HIS A 3 23.58 -7.02 4.57
C HIS A 3 22.56 -7.06 5.71
N TYR A 4 22.95 -6.58 6.89
CA TYR A 4 22.09 -6.53 8.07
C TYR A 4 21.50 -5.14 8.24
N GLY A 5 20.17 -5.06 8.27
CA GLY A 5 19.43 -3.80 8.47
C GLY A 5 18.29 -3.63 7.48
N LYS A 6 17.67 -2.45 7.51
CA LYS A 6 16.63 -2.05 6.57
C LYS A 6 17.22 -1.14 5.49
N TYR A 7 16.88 -1.43 4.24
CA TYR A 7 17.33 -0.70 3.07
C TYR A 7 16.13 -0.06 2.38
N ARG A 8 16.36 1.07 1.72
CA ARG A 8 15.33 1.70 0.88
C ARG A 8 15.35 1.06 -0.50
N GLY A 9 14.21 0.49 -0.88
CA GLY A 9 13.96 -0.01 -2.22
C GLY A 9 12.96 0.87 -2.97
N THR A 10 13.02 0.85 -4.29
CA THR A 10 11.95 1.37 -5.16
C THR A 10 11.37 0.21 -5.94
N VAL A 11 10.04 0.12 -5.99
CA VAL A 11 9.35 -0.88 -6.81
C VAL A 11 9.50 -0.53 -8.28
N ILE A 12 9.95 -1.47 -9.10
CA ILE A 12 10.09 -1.29 -10.55
C ILE A 12 9.16 -2.20 -11.36
N ASP A 13 8.67 -3.29 -10.77
CA ASP A 13 7.64 -4.16 -11.32
C ASP A 13 6.82 -4.76 -10.17
N ASN A 14 5.51 -4.88 -10.35
CA ASN A 14 4.57 -5.48 -9.39
C ASN A 14 3.67 -6.55 -10.02
N LEU A 15 3.94 -6.96 -11.26
CA LEU A 15 3.25 -8.05 -11.94
C LEU A 15 3.92 -9.39 -11.63
N ASP A 16 3.78 -9.86 -10.38
CA ASP A 16 4.40 -11.11 -9.93
C ASP A 16 3.90 -12.34 -10.70
N PRO A 17 4.73 -13.00 -11.53
CA PRO A 17 4.32 -14.18 -12.30
C PRO A 17 3.95 -15.38 -11.42
N GLN A 18 4.43 -15.42 -10.17
CA GLN A 18 4.15 -16.51 -9.23
C GLN A 18 2.94 -16.23 -8.34
N GLN A 19 2.34 -15.02 -8.42
CA GLN A 19 1.17 -14.64 -7.62
C GLN A 19 1.38 -14.80 -6.10
N LEU A 20 2.60 -14.53 -5.63
CA LEU A 20 2.99 -14.60 -4.22
C LEU A 20 2.97 -13.21 -3.54
N GLY A 21 2.57 -12.16 -4.25
CA GLY A 21 2.63 -10.78 -3.75
C GLY A 21 4.04 -10.20 -3.72
N ARG A 22 4.94 -10.72 -4.57
CA ARG A 22 6.29 -10.20 -4.70
C ARG A 22 6.28 -8.89 -5.48
N VAL A 23 7.29 -8.07 -5.22
CA VAL A 23 7.60 -6.89 -6.04
C VAL A 23 9.05 -6.95 -6.49
N GLN A 24 9.31 -6.58 -7.73
CA GLN A 24 10.67 -6.40 -8.20
C GLN A 24 11.17 -5.04 -7.73
N ILE A 25 12.33 -5.03 -7.08
CA ILE A 25 12.86 -3.84 -6.39
C ILE A 25 14.26 -3.48 -6.88
N GLN A 26 14.53 -2.18 -6.89
CA GLN A 26 15.88 -1.63 -7.00
C GLN A 26 16.33 -1.12 -5.62
N VAL A 27 17.52 -1.52 -5.17
CA VAL A 27 18.09 -1.14 -3.86
C VAL A 27 19.51 -0.59 -4.04
N PRO A 28 19.67 0.73 -4.30
CA PRO A 28 20.99 1.32 -4.61
C PRO A 28 22.03 1.13 -3.49
N ASP A 29 21.60 1.28 -2.24
CA ASP A 29 22.50 1.31 -1.07
C ASP A 29 22.94 -0.09 -0.58
N ALA A 30 22.38 -1.16 -1.14
CA ALA A 30 22.71 -2.54 -0.77
C ALA A 30 23.92 -3.10 -1.55
N GLY A 31 24.77 -2.23 -2.11
CA GLY A 31 26.01 -2.65 -2.77
C GLY A 31 25.83 -3.18 -4.20
N GLY A 32 24.88 -2.62 -4.95
CA GLY A 32 24.72 -2.92 -6.36
C GLY A 32 24.08 -4.29 -6.60
N MET A 33 22.80 -4.42 -6.26
CA MET A 33 21.97 -5.36 -7.03
C MET A 33 21.87 -4.79 -8.45
N ASP A 34 22.84 -5.14 -9.28
CA ASP A 34 22.88 -4.77 -10.70
C ASP A 34 21.69 -5.41 -11.45
N ASP A 35 21.14 -6.49 -10.89
CA ASP A 35 19.91 -7.14 -11.34
C ASP A 35 18.76 -6.92 -10.34
N PRO A 36 17.62 -6.38 -10.79
CA PRO A 36 16.45 -6.23 -9.94
C PRO A 36 15.89 -7.59 -9.51
N ALA A 37 15.71 -7.77 -8.20
CA ALA A 37 15.23 -9.03 -7.63
C ALA A 37 13.77 -8.93 -7.16
N TRP A 38 13.08 -10.07 -7.20
CA TRP A 38 11.73 -10.22 -6.64
C TRP A 38 11.80 -10.41 -5.13
N ALA A 39 11.27 -9.45 -4.37
CA ALA A 39 11.21 -9.50 -2.91
C ALA A 39 9.91 -10.14 -2.42
N LEU A 40 10.00 -11.05 -1.44
CA LEU A 40 8.83 -11.65 -0.79
C LEU A 40 8.14 -10.67 0.17
N PRO A 41 6.80 -10.72 0.29
CA PRO A 41 6.10 -9.92 1.28
C PRO A 41 6.33 -10.39 2.71
N CYS A 42 6.64 -9.47 3.61
CA CYS A 42 6.55 -9.66 5.07
C CYS A 42 5.27 -8.99 5.57
N LEU A 43 4.14 -9.70 5.45
CA LEU A 43 2.80 -9.18 5.71
C LEU A 43 2.07 -9.95 6.83
N PRO A 44 1.12 -9.32 7.54
CA PRO A 44 0.24 -10.03 8.46
C PRO A 44 -0.59 -11.11 7.74
N PRO A 45 -1.02 -12.17 8.45
CA PRO A 45 -1.88 -13.19 7.90
C PRO A 45 -3.20 -12.58 7.38
N GLY A 46 -3.70 -13.10 6.25
CA GLY A 46 -4.89 -12.57 5.58
C GLY A 46 -4.61 -11.49 4.53
N GLY A 47 -3.35 -11.00 4.44
CA GLY A 47 -2.91 -10.03 3.45
C GLY A 47 -3.47 -8.62 3.69
N LEU A 48 -2.61 -7.60 3.67
CA LEU A 48 -3.08 -6.24 3.38
C LEU A 48 -3.30 -6.16 1.86
N PRO A 49 -4.38 -5.53 1.38
CA PRO A 49 -4.99 -5.90 0.10
C PRO A 49 -4.27 -5.39 -1.15
N THR A 50 -3.08 -4.80 -1.03
CA THR A 50 -2.43 -4.11 -2.13
C THR A 50 -0.93 -4.31 -2.12
N VAL A 51 -0.41 -4.84 -3.22
CA VAL A 51 1.02 -4.72 -3.53
C VAL A 51 1.35 -3.26 -3.81
N PRO A 52 2.53 -2.76 -3.40
CA PRO A 52 2.98 -1.42 -3.75
C PRO A 52 2.98 -1.19 -5.28
N GLU A 53 2.78 0.06 -5.70
CA GLU A 53 2.80 0.43 -7.12
C GLU A 53 4.23 0.65 -7.62
N ILE A 54 4.41 0.58 -8.95
CA ILE A 54 5.68 0.96 -9.58
C ILE A 54 6.02 2.42 -9.22
N GLY A 55 7.23 2.61 -8.71
CA GLY A 55 7.74 3.88 -8.20
C GLY A 55 7.54 4.10 -6.71
N ASP A 56 6.79 3.24 -6.00
CA ASP A 56 6.65 3.35 -4.55
C ASP A 56 7.95 2.99 -3.82
N GLY A 57 8.18 3.69 -2.70
CA GLY A 57 9.26 3.41 -1.77
C GLY A 57 8.87 2.27 -0.82
N VAL A 58 9.74 1.26 -0.71
CA VAL A 58 9.54 0.12 0.20
C VAL A 58 10.73 -0.10 1.11
N TRP A 59 10.48 -0.53 2.35
CA TRP A 59 11.53 -1.02 3.22
C TRP A 59 11.87 -2.47 2.88
N VAL A 60 13.16 -2.69 2.64
CA VAL A 60 13.72 -3.97 2.21
C VAL A 60 14.62 -4.54 3.29
N GLU A 61 14.49 -5.83 3.53
CA GLU A 61 15.39 -6.63 4.36
C GLU A 61 15.84 -7.86 3.57
N PHE A 62 16.84 -8.56 4.09
CA PHE A 62 17.43 -9.72 3.43
C PHE A 62 17.41 -10.91 4.40
N GLU A 63 16.86 -12.04 3.99
CA GLU A 63 16.82 -13.23 4.83
C GLU A 63 18.25 -13.62 5.23
N ARG A 64 18.51 -13.66 6.54
CA ARG A 64 19.85 -13.96 7.10
C ARG A 64 20.96 -13.00 6.62
N GLY A 65 20.58 -11.83 6.07
CA GLY A 65 21.48 -10.86 5.48
C GLY A 65 21.99 -11.23 4.09
N ASP A 66 21.34 -12.17 3.40
CA ASP A 66 21.69 -12.60 2.04
C ASP A 66 20.91 -11.80 0.98
N PRO A 67 21.59 -10.96 0.16
CA PRO A 67 20.95 -10.20 -0.91
C PRO A 67 20.17 -11.04 -1.93
N GLY A 68 20.49 -12.33 -2.07
CA GLY A 68 19.75 -13.25 -2.94
C GLY A 68 18.33 -13.59 -2.45
N TYR A 69 18.00 -13.24 -1.21
CA TYR A 69 16.69 -13.51 -0.59
C TYR A 69 16.07 -12.23 0.00
N PRO A 70 15.65 -11.27 -0.85
CA PRO A 70 15.05 -10.03 -0.38
C PRO A 70 13.60 -10.24 0.09
N ILE A 71 13.21 -9.46 1.10
CA ILE A 71 11.84 -9.31 1.58
C ILE A 71 11.46 -7.82 1.64
N TRP A 72 10.19 -7.50 1.42
CA TRP A 72 9.65 -6.15 1.61
C TRP A 72 8.68 -6.14 2.80
N CYS A 73 8.81 -5.12 3.67
CA CYS A 73 8.15 -5.12 4.99
C CYS A 73 7.21 -3.92 5.20
N GLY A 74 7.08 -3.03 4.22
CA GLY A 74 6.19 -1.88 4.28
C GLY A 74 6.52 -0.81 3.25
N VAL A 75 5.59 0.12 3.07
CA VAL A 75 5.73 1.28 2.18
C VAL A 75 6.11 2.54 2.97
N PHE A 76 6.79 3.46 2.31
CA PHE A 76 7.02 4.81 2.82
C PHE A 76 6.83 5.84 1.70
N TRP A 77 6.44 7.06 2.07
CA TRP A 77 6.21 8.14 1.12
C TRP A 77 7.26 9.23 1.29
N THR A 78 7.88 9.63 0.18
CA THR A 78 8.75 10.80 0.08
C THR A 78 8.12 11.92 -0.75
N ASP A 79 7.07 11.60 -1.50
CA ASP A 79 6.24 12.54 -2.24
C ASP A 79 4.85 12.58 -1.60
N PRO A 80 4.40 13.75 -1.10
CA PRO A 80 3.04 13.90 -0.60
C PRO A 80 1.99 13.40 -1.59
N SER A 81 2.17 13.58 -2.91
CA SER A 81 1.17 13.16 -3.92
C SER A 81 0.81 11.67 -3.83
N ARG A 82 1.73 10.84 -3.34
CA ARG A 82 1.57 9.40 -3.15
C ARG A 82 0.84 9.00 -1.87
N VAL A 83 0.67 9.93 -0.93
CA VAL A 83 -0.12 9.69 0.29
C VAL A 83 -1.61 9.63 -0.08
N PRO A 84 -2.37 8.60 0.35
CA PRO A 84 -3.80 8.53 0.09
C PRO A 84 -4.53 9.80 0.53
N ASP A 85 -5.45 10.31 -0.27
CA ASP A 85 -6.12 11.60 0.00
C ASP A 85 -6.89 11.60 1.32
N ALA A 86 -7.47 10.47 1.71
CA ALA A 86 -8.14 10.32 3.00
C ALA A 86 -7.18 10.48 4.21
N LEU A 87 -5.87 10.31 4.01
CA LEU A 87 -4.84 10.48 5.04
C LEU A 87 -4.14 11.84 4.95
N ARG A 88 -4.25 12.53 3.81
CA ARG A 88 -3.55 13.79 3.56
C ARG A 88 -4.05 14.90 4.47
N GLY A 89 -3.23 15.30 5.44
CA GLY A 89 -3.56 16.35 6.41
C GLY A 89 -4.56 15.94 7.50
N ALA A 90 -4.97 14.66 7.53
CA ALA A 90 -5.80 14.13 8.61
C ALA A 90 -4.97 13.89 9.88
N ASP A 91 -5.61 13.88 11.05
CA ASP A 91 -4.97 13.38 12.28
C ASP A 91 -4.72 11.88 12.11
N PRO A 92 -3.46 11.39 12.21
CA PRO A 92 -3.14 9.98 12.03
C PRO A 92 -3.87 9.03 12.99
N ARG A 93 -4.45 9.54 14.08
CA ARG A 93 -5.20 8.75 15.06
C ARG A 93 -6.69 8.59 14.69
N SER A 94 -7.18 9.31 13.69
CA SER A 94 -8.60 9.33 13.32
C SER A 94 -8.86 8.95 11.86
N ALA A 95 -7.83 8.57 11.10
CA ALA A 95 -7.96 8.25 9.69
C ALA A 95 -7.35 6.89 9.32
N LEU A 96 -8.03 6.17 8.43
CA LEU A 96 -7.56 4.93 7.80
C LEU A 96 -7.99 4.94 6.34
N SER A 97 -7.11 4.50 5.45
CA SER A 97 -7.43 4.33 4.03
C SER A 97 -6.87 3.01 3.54
N LEU A 98 -7.73 2.17 2.98
CA LEU A 98 -7.38 0.96 2.24
C LEU A 98 -7.94 1.13 0.84
N ARG A 99 -7.09 1.25 -0.17
CA ARG A 99 -7.54 1.51 -1.54
C ARG A 99 -6.67 0.72 -2.51
N THR A 100 -7.31 0.00 -3.41
CA THR A 100 -6.67 -0.69 -4.54
C THR A 100 -6.34 0.30 -5.65
N SER A 101 -5.37 -0.06 -6.48
CA SER A 101 -4.96 0.76 -7.64
C SER A 101 -6.07 0.95 -8.68
N ASP A 102 -7.04 0.02 -8.75
CA ASP A 102 -8.23 0.12 -9.61
C ASP A 102 -9.38 0.93 -8.98
N GLY A 103 -9.18 1.48 -7.78
CA GLY A 103 -10.05 2.49 -7.18
C GLY A 103 -11.09 1.96 -6.19
N ALA A 104 -11.19 0.66 -5.94
CA ALA A 104 -12.01 0.15 -4.85
C ALA A 104 -11.35 0.43 -3.49
N GLY A 105 -12.14 0.67 -2.45
CA GLY A 105 -11.55 0.94 -1.15
C GLY A 105 -12.52 1.21 -0.01
N ILE A 106 -11.90 1.32 1.16
CA ILE A 106 -12.50 1.69 2.44
C ILE A 106 -11.73 2.87 2.99
N ALA A 107 -12.44 3.94 3.36
CA ALA A 107 -11.85 5.08 4.05
C ALA A 107 -12.62 5.36 5.35
N ILE A 108 -11.89 5.64 6.42
CA ILE A 108 -12.38 6.11 7.70
C ILE A 108 -11.72 7.46 7.94
N GLY A 109 -12.50 8.46 8.31
CA GLY A 109 -11.97 9.78 8.64
C GLY A 109 -12.99 10.66 9.35
N PRO A 110 -12.64 11.94 9.59
CA PRO A 110 -13.53 12.90 10.26
C PRO A 110 -14.87 13.12 9.54
N ALA A 111 -14.91 12.90 8.23
CA ALA A 111 -16.13 13.01 7.42
C ALA A 111 -17.03 11.75 7.48
N GLY A 112 -16.57 10.65 8.09
CA GLY A 112 -17.33 9.41 8.18
C GLY A 112 -16.57 8.16 7.71
N ILE A 113 -17.35 7.13 7.37
CA ILE A 113 -16.85 5.85 6.82
C ILE A 113 -17.38 5.68 5.41
N VAL A 114 -16.50 5.38 4.46
CA VAL A 114 -16.83 5.20 3.04
C VAL A 114 -16.43 3.81 2.59
N LEU A 115 -17.36 3.13 1.91
CA LEU A 115 -17.09 1.98 1.05
C LEU A 115 -17.32 2.40 -0.39
N ASP A 116 -16.34 2.17 -1.26
CA ASP A 116 -16.37 2.56 -2.67
C ASP A 116 -15.86 1.39 -3.52
N ASN A 117 -16.55 1.05 -4.60
CA ASN A 117 -16.12 0.00 -5.52
C ASN A 117 -15.27 0.51 -6.69
N GLY A 118 -14.98 1.81 -6.76
CA GLY A 118 -14.25 2.46 -7.85
C GLY A 118 -15.03 2.55 -9.17
N LYS A 119 -16.30 2.12 -9.18
CA LYS A 119 -17.16 1.98 -10.36
C LYS A 119 -18.52 2.65 -10.19
N GLY A 120 -18.62 3.58 -9.23
CA GLY A 120 -19.80 4.41 -8.99
C GLY A 120 -20.79 3.86 -7.96
N ALA A 121 -20.57 2.66 -7.40
CA ALA A 121 -21.35 2.20 -6.26
C ALA A 121 -20.64 2.53 -4.95
N SER A 122 -21.37 3.13 -4.01
CA SER A 122 -20.79 3.62 -2.76
C SER A 122 -21.77 3.53 -1.59
N VAL A 123 -21.20 3.43 -0.38
CA VAL A 123 -21.93 3.58 0.89
C VAL A 123 -21.14 4.54 1.77
N LEU A 124 -21.79 5.63 2.19
CA LEU A 124 -21.24 6.64 3.10
C LEU A 124 -22.02 6.64 4.40
N LEU A 125 -21.33 6.48 5.52
CA LEU A 125 -21.85 6.68 6.87
C LEU A 125 -21.34 8.02 7.39
N SER A 126 -22.23 8.99 7.61
CA SER A 126 -21.88 10.34 8.05
C SER A 126 -22.80 10.79 9.19
N GLY A 127 -22.26 10.87 10.41
CA GLY A 127 -23.07 11.16 11.60
C GLY A 127 -24.15 10.08 11.79
N PRO A 128 -25.44 10.45 11.96
CA PRO A 128 -26.54 9.48 12.04
C PRO A 128 -27.00 8.96 10.66
N ALA A 129 -26.50 9.53 9.56
CA ALA A 129 -27.01 9.26 8.23
C ALA A 129 -26.22 8.18 7.47
N VAL A 130 -26.92 7.49 6.56
CA VAL A 130 -26.34 6.56 5.59
C VAL A 130 -26.79 6.98 4.18
N SER A 131 -25.83 7.18 3.28
CA SER A 131 -26.08 7.49 1.87
C SER A 131 -25.56 6.36 0.98
N ILE A 132 -26.37 5.92 0.02
CA ILE A 132 -26.01 4.90 -0.97
C ILE A 132 -25.95 5.52 -2.36
N ASN A 133 -24.90 5.19 -3.10
CA ASN A 133 -24.64 5.64 -4.48
C ASN A 133 -24.82 7.15 -4.65
N HIS A 134 -24.16 7.93 -3.79
CA HIS A 134 -24.13 9.40 -3.85
C HIS A 134 -25.53 10.07 -3.79
N GLY A 135 -26.40 9.60 -2.89
CA GLY A 135 -27.74 10.17 -2.68
C GLY A 135 -28.86 9.50 -3.46
N ALA A 136 -28.62 8.36 -4.10
CA ALA A 136 -29.69 7.56 -4.71
C ALA A 136 -30.65 7.01 -3.64
N LEU A 137 -30.15 6.75 -2.43
CA LEU A 137 -30.94 6.49 -1.22
C LEU A 137 -30.23 7.12 -0.02
N ASP A 138 -30.93 8.00 0.68
CA ASP A 138 -30.49 8.59 1.93
C ASP A 138 -31.41 8.17 3.08
N ILE A 139 -30.79 7.74 4.18
CA ILE A 139 -31.45 7.42 5.45
C ILE A 139 -30.87 8.36 6.50
N THR A 140 -31.73 9.09 7.21
CA THR A 140 -31.36 10.14 8.18
C THR A 140 -32.03 9.95 9.52
#